data_AF-A0A8M1KD88-F1
#
_entry.id   AF-A0A8M1KD88-F1
#
_cell.length_a   1.000
_cell.length_b   1.000
_cell.length_c   1.000
_cell.angle_alpha   90.00
_cell.angle_beta   90.00
_cell.angle_gamma   90.00
#
_symmetry.space_group_name_H-M   'P 1'
#
loop_
_entity.id
_entity.type
_entity.pdbx_description
1 polymer ?
#
loop_
_entity_poly.entity_id
_entity_poly.type
_entity_poly.pdbx_seq_one_letter_code
_entity_poly.pdbx_strand_id
1 'polypeptide(L)'
;MLLRVVLAPDDIRRLLIEEIPETLEGFKLILRTKLNLGYEFVIQYEDPDFQNELINLNCPTELPKDKATLKIIQKMPPDQHLVTVSDSSTLDTASLSSASSSTETSPPDMMKNWSEPFSIPTFSYDVELKLKRGNEAYAKDGSRIEVLKGLKSEILDRLVGEMFRIDAYPSQVQIEEVAKALVEKHPCLREVGSTDGWYCWKYSLNFKMGQLSCW
;
A
#
# COMPACT_ATOMS: atom_id res chain seq x y z
N MET A 1 6.70 24.05 -20.69
CA MET A 1 5.95 22.78 -20.58
C MET A 1 4.70 22.95 -19.74
N LEU A 2 3.59 22.31 -20.12
CA LEU A 2 2.35 22.29 -19.35
C LEU A 2 2.23 21.02 -18.51
N LEU A 3 2.01 21.17 -17.21
CA LEU A 3 1.90 20.05 -16.27
C LEU A 3 0.49 19.93 -15.73
N ARG A 4 0.00 18.69 -15.67
CA ARG A 4 -1.15 18.30 -14.86
C ARG A 4 -0.61 17.62 -13.61
N VAL A 5 -0.67 18.29 -12.46
CA VAL A 5 -0.13 17.79 -11.20
C VAL A 5 -1.25 17.27 -10.32
N VAL A 6 -1.21 15.98 -10.00
CA VAL A 6 -2.14 15.30 -9.09
C VAL A 6 -1.51 15.25 -7.71
N LEU A 7 -2.06 16.00 -6.77
CA LEU A 7 -1.68 15.98 -5.35
C LEU A 7 -2.53 14.95 -4.58
N ALA A 8 -3.83 14.93 -4.90
CA ALA A 8 -4.82 13.99 -4.39
C ALA A 8 -5.88 13.74 -5.49
N PRO A 9 -6.78 12.75 -5.35
CA PRO A 9 -7.84 12.49 -6.33
C PRO A 9 -8.75 13.71 -6.59
N ASP A 10 -8.94 14.55 -5.57
CA ASP A 10 -9.73 15.78 -5.57
C ASP A 10 -8.90 17.05 -5.78
N ASP A 11 -7.59 17.01 -5.55
CA ASP A 11 -6.67 18.13 -5.78
C ASP A 11 -5.75 17.89 -6.98
N ILE A 12 -6.22 18.36 -8.14
CA ILE A 12 -5.52 18.26 -9.42
C ILE A 12 -5.32 19.66 -9.99
N ARG A 13 -4.06 20.05 -10.14
CA ARG A 13 -3.68 21.41 -10.52
C ARG A 13 -3.00 21.44 -11.87
N ARG A 14 -3.29 22.50 -12.62
CA ARG A 14 -2.59 22.81 -13.87
C ARG A 14 -1.44 23.77 -13.55
N LEU A 15 -0.22 23.39 -13.94
CA LEU A 15 0.97 24.21 -13.74
C LEU A 15 1.64 24.50 -15.09
N LEU A 16 2.07 25.74 -15.30
CA LEU A 16 2.95 26.10 -16.41
C LEU A 16 4.37 26.30 -15.86
N ILE A 17 5.34 25.58 -16.44
CA ILE A 17 6.76 25.79 -16.16
C ILE A 17 7.42 26.27 -17.46
N GLU A 18 8.12 27.40 -17.38
CA GLU A 18 8.81 28.01 -18.52
C GLU A 18 10.04 27.17 -18.91
N GLU A 19 10.87 26.81 -17.94
CA GLU A 19 12.07 26.00 -18.14
C GLU A 19 12.11 24.79 -17.20
N ILE A 20 12.37 23.61 -17.77
CA ILE A 20 12.58 22.39 -16.97
C ILE A 20 14.01 22.43 -16.45
N PRO A 21 14.22 22.43 -15.12
CA PRO A 21 15.58 22.39 -14.57
C PRO A 21 16.27 21.07 -14.89
N GLU A 22 17.59 21.13 -15.03
CA GLU A 22 18.42 19.96 -15.36
C GLU A 22 18.51 18.94 -14.20
N THR A 23 18.20 19.36 -12.98
CA THR A 23 18.28 18.53 -11.78
C THR A 23 16.91 18.22 -11.20
N LEU A 24 16.74 16.98 -10.72
CA LEU A 24 15.51 16.56 -10.04
C LEU A 24 15.22 17.40 -8.79
N GLU A 25 16.25 17.77 -8.04
CA GLU A 25 16.09 18.60 -6.83
C GLU A 25 15.65 20.03 -7.18
N GLY A 26 16.19 20.63 -8.24
CA GLY A 26 15.69 21.89 -8.77
C GLY A 26 14.21 21.79 -9.19
N PHE A 27 13.83 20.68 -9.80
CA PHE A 27 12.44 20.44 -10.20
C PHE A 27 11.49 20.32 -9.01
N LYS A 28 11.88 19.55 -7.97
CA LYS A 28 11.13 19.46 -6.72
C LYS A 28 10.97 20.83 -6.05
N LEU A 29 12.00 21.67 -6.06
CA LEU A 29 11.94 23.02 -5.48
C LEU A 29 10.93 23.92 -6.19
N ILE A 30 10.88 23.87 -7.53
CA ILE A 30 9.88 24.62 -8.32
C ILE A 30 8.47 24.15 -7.95
N LEU A 31 8.24 22.85 -7.90
CA LEU A 31 6.94 22.27 -7.54
C LEU A 31 6.54 22.65 -6.11
N ARG A 32 7.46 22.57 -5.14
CA ARG A 32 7.23 23.04 -3.75
C ARG A 32 6.77 24.49 -3.72
N THR A 33 7.51 25.36 -4.40
CA THR A 33 7.23 26.81 -4.39
C THR A 33 5.90 27.13 -5.08
N LYS A 34 5.65 26.53 -6.24
CA LYS A 34 4.46 26.82 -7.05
C LYS A 34 3.18 26.20 -6.50
N LEU A 35 3.27 25.03 -5.86
CA LEU A 35 2.13 24.30 -5.32
C LEU A 35 1.97 24.52 -3.80
N ASN A 36 2.89 25.27 -3.18
CA ASN A 36 2.97 25.56 -1.75
C ASN A 36 3.05 24.28 -0.89
N LEU A 37 3.95 23.36 -1.26
CA LEU A 37 4.11 22.07 -0.57
C LEU A 37 5.17 22.19 0.53
N GLY A 38 4.74 22.00 1.78
CA GLY A 38 5.60 22.04 2.97
C GLY A 38 6.27 20.70 3.34
N TYR A 39 6.25 19.72 2.45
CA TYR A 39 6.67 18.35 2.75
C TYR A 39 7.69 17.76 1.74
N GLU A 40 8.36 16.69 2.15
CA GLU A 40 9.13 15.79 1.27
C GLU A 40 8.18 14.98 0.40
N PHE A 41 8.54 14.77 -0.87
CA PHE A 41 7.72 13.98 -1.79
C PHE A 41 8.54 13.29 -2.88
N VAL A 42 7.93 12.27 -3.47
CA VAL A 42 8.35 11.62 -4.70
C VAL A 42 7.47 12.12 -5.85
N ILE A 43 8.07 12.24 -7.04
CA ILE A 43 7.37 12.62 -8.26
C ILE A 43 7.24 11.36 -9.11
N GLN A 44 6.04 11.07 -9.55
CA GLN A 44 5.78 10.11 -10.63
C GLN A 44 5.24 10.83 -11.85
N TYR A 45 5.47 10.27 -13.04
CA TYR A 45 4.89 10.77 -14.29
C TYR A 45 4.26 9.64 -15.09
N GLU A 46 3.28 10.00 -15.93
CA GLU A 46 2.70 9.08 -16.92
C GLU A 46 3.69 8.91 -18.07
N ASP A 47 4.23 7.71 -18.25
CA ASP A 47 5.16 7.40 -19.34
C ASP A 47 4.43 6.90 -20.59
N PRO A 48 4.50 7.62 -21.73
CA PRO A 48 3.88 7.20 -22.99
C PRO A 48 4.34 5.83 -23.48
N ASP A 49 5.60 5.44 -23.19
CA ASP A 49 6.18 4.18 -23.63
C ASP A 49 5.64 2.98 -22.83
N PHE A 50 5.07 3.24 -21.64
CA PHE A 50 4.43 2.24 -20.77
C PHE A 50 2.91 2.41 -20.67
N GLN A 51 2.26 2.80 -21.77
CA GLN A 51 0.80 2.96 -21.83
C GLN A 51 0.25 3.99 -20.83
N ASN A 52 1.03 5.03 -20.50
CA ASN A 52 0.73 6.06 -19.50
C ASN A 52 0.64 5.55 -18.06
N GLU A 53 1.27 4.42 -17.75
CA GLU A 53 1.46 3.99 -16.36
C GLU A 53 2.36 4.98 -15.59
N LEU A 54 2.11 5.11 -14.29
CA LEU A 54 2.85 6.01 -13.42
C LEU A 54 4.19 5.40 -13.03
N ILE A 55 5.29 6.06 -13.40
CA ILE A 55 6.65 5.66 -13.03
C ILE A 55 7.37 6.77 -12.27
N ASN A 56 8.35 6.41 -11.46
CA ASN A 56 9.14 7.39 -10.69
C ASN A 56 9.98 8.24 -11.62
N LEU A 57 9.88 9.57 -11.47
CA LEU A 57 10.70 10.52 -12.22
C LEU A 57 12.06 10.66 -11.54
N ASN A 58 13.11 10.18 -12.21
CA ASN A 58 14.50 10.30 -11.72
C ASN A 58 15.23 11.47 -12.37
N CYS A 59 14.91 11.78 -13.62
CA CYS A 59 15.47 12.92 -14.33
C CYS A 59 14.37 13.77 -14.99
N PRO A 60 14.32 15.10 -14.79
CA PRO A 60 13.32 15.96 -15.43
C PRO A 60 13.34 15.93 -16.97
N THR A 61 14.46 15.52 -17.57
CA THR A 61 14.62 15.38 -19.03
C THR A 61 13.83 14.21 -19.62
N GLU A 62 13.36 13.28 -18.78
CA GLU A 62 12.48 12.16 -19.19
C GLU A 62 11.05 12.64 -19.50
N LEU A 63 10.68 13.85 -19.06
CA LEU A 63 9.34 14.37 -19.29
C LEU A 63 9.14 14.75 -20.78
N PRO A 64 7.95 14.47 -21.35
CA PRO A 64 7.60 14.94 -22.67
C PRO A 64 7.70 16.47 -22.80
N LYS A 65 8.13 16.96 -23.98
CA LYS A 65 8.46 18.37 -24.21
C LYS A 65 7.28 19.33 -24.06
N ASP A 66 6.09 18.89 -24.45
CA ASP A 66 4.91 19.76 -24.53
C ASP A 66 4.08 19.74 -23.25
N LYS A 67 3.69 18.53 -22.80
CA LYS A 67 2.83 18.31 -21.64
C LYS A 67 3.13 17.00 -20.94
N ALA A 68 2.98 16.99 -19.61
CA ALA A 68 3.09 15.77 -18.81
C ALA A 68 2.09 15.76 -17.65
N THR A 69 1.67 14.57 -17.24
CA THR A 69 0.93 14.36 -15.99
C THR A 69 1.92 13.93 -14.92
N LEU A 70 1.91 14.60 -13.79
CA LEU A 70 2.69 14.26 -12.61
C LEU A 70 1.78 13.85 -11.47
N LYS A 71 2.22 12.88 -10.66
CA LYS A 71 1.63 12.54 -9.38
C LYS A 71 2.64 12.81 -8.27
N ILE A 72 2.24 13.59 -7.28
CA ILE A 72 3.07 13.90 -6.12
C ILE A 72 2.68 12.96 -4.99
N ILE A 73 3.66 12.24 -4.46
CA ILE A 73 3.45 11.32 -3.34
C ILE A 73 4.23 11.86 -2.15
N GLN A 74 3.52 12.29 -1.10
CA GLN A 74 4.15 12.73 0.14
C GLN A 74 5.00 11.60 0.73
N LYS A 75 6.27 11.90 1.00
CA LYS A 75 7.13 11.08 1.83
C LYS A 75 6.80 11.42 3.28
N MET A 76 6.19 10.46 3.98
CA MET A 76 6.10 10.58 5.43
C MET A 76 7.49 10.38 6.04
N PRO A 77 7.91 11.21 7.01
CA PRO A 77 9.03 10.89 7.87
C PRO A 77 8.75 9.57 8.59
N PRO A 78 9.78 8.79 8.96
CA PRO A 78 9.60 7.52 9.65
C PRO A 78 8.86 7.62 10.99
N ASP A 79 8.72 8.81 11.58
CA ASP A 79 8.07 9.02 12.88
C ASP A 79 7.17 10.24 12.85
N GLN A 80 5.89 10.08 12.49
CA GLN A 80 4.77 10.95 12.91
C GLN A 80 3.44 10.42 12.31
N HIS A 81 2.83 9.47 13.02
CA HIS A 81 1.38 9.45 13.13
C HIS A 81 0.96 10.75 13.82
N LEU A 82 0.03 11.52 13.25
CA LEU A 82 -1.14 12.07 13.96
C LEU A 82 -1.96 13.01 13.04
N VAL A 83 -3.23 12.61 12.90
CA VAL A 83 -4.47 13.41 12.80
C VAL A 83 -4.56 14.45 11.70
N THR A 84 -5.41 14.17 10.71
CA THR A 84 -6.23 15.22 10.10
C THR A 84 -7.70 14.91 10.39
N VAL A 85 -8.30 15.85 11.10
CA VAL A 85 -9.70 15.93 11.50
C VAL A 85 -10.58 15.90 10.26
N SER A 86 -11.64 15.10 10.27
CA SER A 86 -12.83 15.35 9.46
C SER A 86 -14.05 14.95 10.25
N ASP A 87 -14.80 16.00 10.60
CA ASP A 87 -16.06 16.00 11.30
C ASP A 87 -17.14 15.22 10.52
N SER A 88 -17.87 14.37 11.23
CA SER A 88 -19.25 14.08 10.90
C SER A 88 -20.02 13.83 12.18
N SER A 89 -20.77 14.86 12.56
CA SER A 89 -21.85 14.80 13.54
C SER A 89 -22.97 13.87 13.05
N THR A 90 -23.56 13.08 13.96
CA THR A 90 -25.03 13.01 14.22
C THR A 90 -25.41 11.90 15.22
N LEU A 91 -26.08 12.34 16.30
CA LEU A 91 -27.25 11.77 17.00
C LEU A 91 -27.08 10.60 18.02
N ASP A 92 -27.14 11.03 19.29
CA ASP A 92 -27.90 10.53 20.45
C ASP A 92 -28.49 9.11 20.48
N THR A 93 -28.18 8.36 21.55
CA THR A 93 -29.18 7.94 22.56
C THR A 93 -28.50 7.44 23.84
N ALA A 94 -29.06 7.88 24.97
CA ALA A 94 -28.61 7.73 26.34
C ALA A 94 -28.42 6.28 26.83
N SER A 95 -27.50 6.10 27.79
CA SER A 95 -27.85 5.54 29.11
C SER A 95 -26.70 5.69 30.11
N LEU A 96 -27.03 6.31 31.24
CA LEU A 96 -26.19 6.55 32.40
C LEU A 96 -26.03 5.25 33.20
N SER A 97 -24.83 4.98 33.71
CA SER A 97 -24.62 4.31 35.01
C SER A 97 -23.20 4.57 35.50
N SER A 98 -23.12 5.40 36.53
CA SER A 98 -21.91 5.76 37.26
C SER A 98 -21.64 4.73 38.37
N ALA A 99 -20.41 4.24 38.52
CA ALA A 99 -19.84 3.83 39.81
C ALA A 99 -18.31 3.68 39.72
N SER A 100 -17.61 4.74 40.13
CA SER A 100 -16.45 4.80 41.02
C SER A 100 -15.33 3.74 41.02
N SER A 101 -14.10 4.26 40.89
CA SER A 101 -12.80 3.79 41.43
C SER A 101 -12.30 2.42 40.94
N SER A 102 -11.06 2.23 40.51
CA SER A 102 -9.80 2.88 40.87
C SER A 102 -8.79 2.62 39.74
N THR A 103 -7.85 3.54 39.63
CA THR A 103 -6.58 3.43 38.90
C THR A 103 -6.00 2.02 38.90
N GLU A 104 -5.80 1.44 37.71
CA GLU A 104 -4.63 0.66 37.27
C GLU A 104 -4.68 0.65 35.73
N THR A 105 -3.88 1.54 35.13
CA THR A 105 -3.78 1.75 33.69
C THR A 105 -3.11 0.53 33.04
N SER A 106 -3.91 -0.49 32.71
CA SER A 106 -3.53 -1.45 31.68
C SER A 106 -3.90 -0.87 30.31
N PRO A 107 -3.00 -0.89 29.31
CA PRO A 107 -3.32 -0.38 27.98
C PRO A 107 -4.48 -1.18 27.35
N PRO A 108 -5.32 -0.53 26.52
CA PRO A 108 -6.50 -1.15 25.95
C PRO A 108 -6.10 -2.31 25.04
N ASP A 109 -6.77 -3.42 25.28
CA ASP A 109 -6.77 -4.70 24.59
C ASP A 109 -7.30 -4.55 23.14
N MET A 110 -6.57 -3.80 22.30
CA MET A 110 -6.83 -3.59 20.87
C MET A 110 -6.20 -4.69 19.98
N MET A 111 -5.70 -5.77 20.59
CA MET A 111 -5.06 -6.89 19.89
C MET A 111 -6.01 -8.05 19.64
N LYS A 112 -7.33 -7.81 19.64
CA LYS A 112 -8.32 -8.89 19.80
C LYS A 112 -8.64 -9.69 18.53
N ASN A 113 -8.24 -9.24 17.34
CA ASN A 113 -8.64 -9.88 16.08
C ASN A 113 -7.46 -10.33 15.18
N TRP A 114 -6.23 -9.96 15.52
CA TRP A 114 -5.03 -10.48 14.88
C TRP A 114 -4.52 -11.66 15.71
N SER A 115 -5.06 -12.86 15.49
CA SER A 115 -4.45 -14.06 16.04
C SER A 115 -3.07 -14.20 15.43
N GLU A 116 -2.02 -14.23 16.24
CA GLU A 116 -0.68 -14.64 15.80
C GLU A 116 -0.58 -16.17 15.94
N PRO A 117 -0.35 -16.94 14.86
CA PRO A 117 -0.16 -16.51 13.47
C PRO A 117 -1.47 -16.22 12.72
N PHE A 118 -1.42 -15.29 11.77
CA PHE A 118 -2.58 -14.87 10.98
C PHE A 118 -3.21 -16.05 10.22
N SER A 119 -4.53 -16.20 10.35
CA SER A 119 -5.26 -17.27 9.67
C SER A 119 -5.50 -16.94 8.20
N ILE A 120 -4.76 -17.61 7.30
CA ILE A 120 -4.92 -17.42 5.85
C ILE A 120 -6.30 -17.92 5.40
N PRO A 121 -7.12 -17.06 4.75
CA PRO A 121 -8.44 -17.43 4.26
C PRO A 121 -8.37 -18.52 3.19
N THR A 122 -9.52 -19.13 2.93
CA THR A 122 -9.69 -20.02 1.78
C THR A 122 -9.79 -19.19 0.49
N PHE A 123 -9.11 -19.65 -0.56
CA PHE A 123 -9.18 -19.09 -1.91
C PHE A 123 -10.27 -19.77 -2.73
N SER A 124 -10.44 -19.41 -4.01
CA SER A 124 -11.31 -20.18 -4.90
C SER A 124 -10.82 -21.62 -5.05
N TYR A 125 -11.73 -22.51 -5.45
CA TYR A 125 -11.41 -23.92 -5.65
C TYR A 125 -10.20 -24.16 -6.55
N ASP A 126 -10.10 -23.41 -7.65
CA ASP A 126 -9.01 -23.56 -8.62
C ASP A 126 -7.66 -23.10 -8.05
N VAL A 127 -7.66 -22.02 -7.26
CA VAL A 127 -6.46 -21.53 -6.58
C VAL A 127 -6.02 -22.50 -5.50
N GLU A 128 -6.94 -22.97 -4.65
CA GLU A 128 -6.64 -23.98 -3.62
C GLU A 128 -6.07 -25.26 -4.23
N LEU A 129 -6.64 -25.74 -5.35
CA LEU A 129 -6.15 -26.94 -6.04
C LEU A 129 -4.73 -26.73 -6.58
N LYS A 130 -4.43 -25.55 -7.15
CA LYS A 130 -3.08 -25.21 -7.63
C LYS A 130 -2.09 -25.09 -6.48
N LEU A 131 -2.46 -24.42 -5.40
CA LEU A 131 -1.63 -24.26 -4.21
C LEU A 131 -1.34 -25.62 -3.56
N LYS A 132 -2.33 -26.50 -3.48
CA LYS A 132 -2.16 -27.86 -2.96
C LYS A 132 -1.18 -28.67 -3.81
N ARG A 133 -1.38 -28.71 -5.14
CA ARG A 133 -0.45 -29.41 -6.06
C ARG A 133 0.95 -28.82 -6.00
N GLY A 134 1.05 -27.50 -5.89
CA GLY A 134 2.30 -26.77 -5.72
C GLY A 134 3.03 -27.16 -4.45
N ASN A 135 2.34 -27.17 -3.31
CA ASN A 135 2.90 -27.55 -2.02
C ASN A 135 3.35 -29.03 -2.02
N GLU A 136 2.58 -29.92 -2.66
CA GLU A 136 2.96 -31.33 -2.81
C GLU A 136 4.23 -31.50 -3.66
N ALA A 137 4.38 -30.72 -4.75
CA ALA A 137 5.60 -30.70 -5.54
C ALA A 137 6.78 -30.15 -4.72
N TYR A 138 6.58 -29.01 -4.05
CA TYR A 138 7.58 -28.39 -3.18
C TYR A 138 8.09 -29.36 -2.10
N ALA A 139 7.20 -30.15 -1.49
CA ALA A 139 7.58 -31.14 -0.49
C ALA A 139 8.39 -32.31 -1.06
N LYS A 140 8.23 -32.64 -2.35
CA LYS A 140 8.93 -33.74 -3.02
C LYS A 140 10.32 -33.35 -3.51
N ASP A 141 10.44 -32.21 -4.17
CA ASP A 141 11.66 -31.81 -4.88
C ASP A 141 12.01 -30.32 -4.73
N GLY A 142 11.27 -29.57 -3.92
CA GLY A 142 11.46 -28.12 -3.75
C GLY A 142 10.94 -27.29 -4.92
N SER A 143 10.23 -27.92 -5.87
CA SER A 143 9.64 -27.24 -7.03
C SER A 143 8.54 -26.27 -6.60
N ARG A 144 8.56 -25.10 -7.21
CA ARG A 144 7.68 -23.97 -6.88
C ARG A 144 6.70 -23.76 -8.02
N ILE A 145 5.54 -23.18 -7.71
CA ILE A 145 4.58 -22.88 -8.75
C ILE A 145 4.92 -21.56 -9.43
N GLU A 146 4.66 -21.50 -10.73
CA GLU A 146 4.70 -20.24 -11.45
C GLU A 146 3.50 -19.38 -11.02
N VAL A 147 3.79 -18.23 -10.41
CA VAL A 147 2.78 -17.30 -9.91
C VAL A 147 2.32 -16.40 -11.05
N LEU A 148 1.37 -16.89 -11.86
CA LEU A 148 0.73 -16.13 -12.93
C LEU A 148 -0.03 -14.92 -12.39
N LYS A 149 -0.14 -13.85 -13.20
CA LYS A 149 -0.80 -12.58 -12.81
C LYS A 149 -2.21 -12.77 -12.22
N GLY A 150 -3.03 -13.64 -12.82
CA GLY A 150 -4.38 -13.93 -12.35
C GLY A 150 -4.41 -14.60 -10.97
N LEU A 151 -3.57 -15.63 -10.79
CA LEU A 151 -3.41 -16.33 -9.51
C LEU A 151 -2.92 -15.38 -8.41
N LYS A 152 -1.93 -14.53 -8.74
CA LYS A 152 -1.40 -13.53 -7.81
C LYS A 152 -2.47 -12.53 -7.38
N SER A 153 -3.24 -11.99 -8.34
CA SER A 153 -4.27 -11.00 -8.01
C SER A 153 -5.30 -11.58 -7.05
N GLU A 154 -5.81 -12.78 -7.35
CA GLU A 154 -6.86 -13.40 -6.54
C GLU A 154 -6.41 -13.70 -5.11
N ILE A 155 -5.19 -14.22 -4.94
CA ILE A 155 -4.60 -14.43 -3.61
C ILE A 155 -4.52 -13.10 -2.84
N LEU A 156 -4.04 -12.04 -3.49
CA LEU A 156 -3.94 -10.71 -2.88
C LEU A 156 -5.32 -10.12 -2.58
N ASP A 157 -6.29 -10.23 -3.50
CA ASP A 157 -7.66 -9.72 -3.30
C ASP A 157 -8.31 -10.36 -2.06
N ARG A 158 -8.16 -11.68 -1.92
CA ARG A 158 -8.72 -12.42 -0.80
C ARG A 158 -8.07 -12.06 0.53
N LEU A 159 -6.74 -11.94 0.56
CA LEU A 159 -6.00 -11.55 1.75
C LEU A 159 -6.31 -10.12 2.17
N VAL A 160 -6.27 -9.19 1.23
CA VAL A 160 -6.54 -7.78 1.54
C VAL A 160 -7.98 -7.57 1.98
N GLY A 161 -8.95 -8.29 1.40
CA GLY A 161 -10.34 -8.27 1.86
C GLY A 161 -10.49 -8.73 3.32
N GLU A 162 -9.82 -9.81 3.72
CA GLU A 162 -9.82 -10.25 5.12
C GLU A 162 -9.07 -9.29 6.04
N MET A 163 -7.93 -8.77 5.60
CA MET A 163 -7.18 -7.76 6.35
C MET A 163 -8.03 -6.52 6.59
N PHE A 164 -8.67 -5.97 5.55
CA PHE A 164 -9.56 -4.82 5.63
C PHE A 164 -10.76 -5.06 6.55
N ARG A 165 -11.31 -6.29 6.56
CA ARG A 165 -12.40 -6.68 7.48
C ARG A 165 -11.95 -6.65 8.95
N ILE A 166 -10.69 -6.96 9.22
CA ILE A 166 -10.11 -6.96 10.57
C ILE A 166 -9.69 -5.54 10.97
N ASP A 167 -8.97 -4.87 10.07
CA ASP A 167 -8.45 -3.51 10.23
C ASP A 167 -8.35 -2.84 8.85
N ALA A 168 -9.04 -1.72 8.65
CA ALA A 168 -9.03 -0.97 7.40
C ALA A 168 -7.67 -0.29 7.12
N TYR A 169 -6.81 -0.17 8.13
CA TYR A 169 -5.50 0.47 8.06
C TYR A 169 -4.43 -0.36 8.79
N PRO A 170 -4.18 -1.61 8.35
CA PRO A 170 -3.23 -2.48 9.01
C PRO A 170 -1.81 -1.89 8.90
N SER A 171 -1.09 -1.94 10.01
CA SER A 171 0.32 -1.51 10.10
C SER A 171 1.24 -2.36 9.22
N GLN A 172 2.44 -1.87 8.95
CA GLN A 172 3.44 -2.61 8.17
C GLN A 172 3.84 -3.94 8.83
N VAL A 173 3.84 -4.01 10.16
CA VAL A 173 4.13 -5.23 10.92
C VAL A 173 3.02 -6.26 10.71
N GLN A 174 1.76 -5.83 10.78
CA GLN A 174 0.60 -6.67 10.48
C GLN A 174 0.63 -7.20 9.03
N ILE A 175 0.90 -6.34 8.04
CA ILE A 175 1.03 -6.76 6.64
C ILE A 175 2.17 -7.79 6.46
N GLU A 176 3.27 -7.61 7.21
CA GLU A 176 4.37 -8.56 7.22
C GLU A 176 3.97 -9.94 7.78
N GLU A 177 3.24 -9.97 8.90
CA GLU A 177 2.77 -11.23 9.49
C GLU A 177 1.84 -12.00 8.54
N VAL A 178 1.00 -11.32 7.77
CA VAL A 178 0.17 -11.96 6.73
C VAL A 178 1.04 -12.56 5.62
N ALA A 179 2.07 -11.84 5.17
CA ALA A 179 2.98 -12.34 4.15
C ALA A 179 3.75 -13.57 4.63
N LYS A 180 4.21 -13.57 5.90
CA LYS A 180 4.85 -14.73 6.53
C LYS A 180 3.89 -15.92 6.59
N ALA A 181 2.70 -15.73 7.14
CA ALA A 181 1.69 -16.77 7.25
C ALA A 181 1.29 -17.36 5.90
N LEU A 182 1.27 -16.55 4.83
CA LEU A 182 0.97 -17.00 3.48
C LEU A 182 2.03 -17.98 2.97
N VAL A 183 3.31 -17.63 3.11
CA VAL A 183 4.42 -18.48 2.64
C VAL A 183 4.63 -19.69 3.54
N GLU A 184 4.33 -19.57 4.83
CA GLU A 184 4.36 -20.70 5.76
C GLU A 184 3.28 -21.74 5.42
N LYS A 185 2.04 -21.29 5.15
CA LYS A 185 0.95 -22.17 4.71
C LYS A 185 1.16 -22.69 3.29
N HIS A 186 1.76 -21.90 2.41
CA HIS A 186 1.99 -22.24 1.01
C HIS A 186 3.46 -22.05 0.60
N PRO A 187 4.37 -22.96 1.02
CA PRO A 187 5.79 -22.89 0.68
C PRO A 187 6.07 -22.84 -0.83
N CYS A 188 5.17 -23.35 -1.65
CA CYS A 188 5.28 -23.29 -3.11
C CYS A 188 5.25 -21.86 -3.69
N LEU A 189 4.82 -20.86 -2.90
CA LEU A 189 4.78 -19.44 -3.26
C LEU A 189 6.08 -18.69 -2.90
N ARG A 190 7.06 -19.37 -2.30
CA ARG A 190 8.30 -18.74 -1.82
C ARG A 190 9.15 -18.21 -2.97
N GLU A 191 9.57 -16.95 -2.89
CA GLU A 191 10.37 -16.30 -3.93
C GLU A 191 11.79 -16.89 -4.07
N VAL A 192 12.32 -16.87 -5.28
CA VAL A 192 13.71 -17.29 -5.59
C VAL A 192 14.68 -16.17 -5.26
N GLY A 193 15.78 -16.48 -4.56
CA GLY A 193 16.84 -15.52 -4.24
C GLY A 193 16.62 -14.64 -3.00
N SER A 194 15.48 -14.79 -2.30
CA SER A 194 15.27 -14.14 -0.99
C SER A 194 15.46 -15.16 0.14
N THR A 195 16.19 -14.76 1.20
CA THR A 195 16.36 -15.54 2.44
C THR A 195 15.02 -15.91 3.05
N ASP A 196 14.07 -14.98 3.00
CA ASP A 196 12.81 -15.06 3.73
C ASP A 196 11.64 -15.44 2.80
N GLY A 197 11.71 -15.05 1.53
CA GLY A 197 10.82 -15.53 0.46
C GLY A 197 9.37 -15.05 0.52
N TRP A 198 9.01 -14.24 1.52
CA TRP A 198 7.71 -13.55 1.66
C TRP A 198 7.77 -12.05 1.32
N TYR A 199 8.95 -11.53 0.95
CA TYR A 199 9.17 -10.09 0.83
C TYR A 199 8.33 -9.45 -0.30
N CYS A 200 8.33 -9.95 -1.54
CA CYS A 200 7.50 -9.32 -2.57
C CYS A 200 6.00 -9.54 -2.35
N TRP A 201 5.59 -10.56 -1.57
CA TRP A 201 4.22 -10.69 -1.07
C TRP A 201 3.85 -9.54 -0.13
N LYS A 202 4.71 -9.20 0.84
CA LYS A 202 4.52 -8.02 1.73
C LYS A 202 4.34 -6.73 0.91
N TYR A 203 5.21 -6.50 -0.08
CA TYR A 203 5.11 -5.31 -0.93
C TYR A 203 3.82 -5.29 -1.75
N SER A 204 3.42 -6.43 -2.30
CA SER A 204 2.20 -6.54 -3.10
C SER A 204 0.95 -6.31 -2.24
N LEU A 205 0.93 -6.82 -1.01
CA LEU A 205 -0.15 -6.59 -0.04
C LEU A 205 -0.21 -5.12 0.38
N ASN A 206 0.92 -4.51 0.71
CA ASN A 206 0.98 -3.10 1.09
C ASN A 206 0.46 -2.18 -0.04
N PHE A 207 0.94 -2.41 -1.26
CA PHE A 207 0.47 -1.67 -2.43
C PHE A 207 -1.04 -1.80 -2.65
N LYS A 208 -1.58 -3.02 -2.52
CA LYS A 208 -3.00 -3.29 -2.77
C LYS A 208 -3.91 -2.83 -1.63
N MET A 209 -3.44 -2.92 -0.39
CA MET A 209 -4.11 -2.34 0.78
C MET A 209 -4.28 -0.82 0.61
N GLY A 210 -3.20 -0.12 0.20
CA GLY A 210 -3.24 1.31 -0.06
C GLY A 210 -4.19 1.72 -1.19
N GLN A 211 -4.52 0.82 -2.14
CA GLN A 211 -5.55 1.10 -3.14
C GLN A 211 -6.97 1.03 -2.57
N LEU A 212 -7.23 0.13 -1.62
CA LEU A 212 -8.57 -0.07 -1.03
C LEU A 212 -8.91 0.99 0.04
N SER A 213 -7.90 1.52 0.72
CA SER A 213 -8.07 2.60 1.71
C SER A 213 -8.44 3.97 1.09
N CYS A 214 -8.44 4.08 -0.24
CA CYS A 214 -8.73 5.32 -0.99
C CYS A 214 -10.12 5.35 -1.65
N TRP A 215 -11.00 4.39 -1.34
CA TRP A 215 -12.39 4.32 -1.84
C TRP A 215 -13.40 4.49 -0.70
#